data_AF-A0A6N8XGP3-F1
#
_entry.id   AF-A0A6N8XGP3-F1
#
_cell.length_a   1.000
_cell.length_b   1.000
_cell.length_c   1.000
_cell.angle_alpha   90.00
_cell.angle_beta   90.00
_cell.angle_gamma   90.00
#
_symmetry.space_group_name_H-M   'P 1'
#
loop_
_entity.id
_entity.type
_entity.pdbx_description
1 polymer ?
#
loop_
_entity_poly.entity_id
_entity_poly.type
_entity_poly.pdbx_seq_one_letter_code
_entity_poly.pdbx_strand_id
1 'polypeptide(L)' 'MTRYLANWRNALTTLSCELEGHALGGGVLKIEPAEARRVLLAPELDLSEEQEELLRSGTRELRRWRHYRAA' A
#
# COMPACT_ATOMS: atom_id res chain seq x y z
N MET A 1 7.09 -2.60 -14.18
CA MET A 1 6.06 -1.78 -13.49
C MET A 1 4.65 -2.39 -13.55
N THR A 2 4.27 -3.04 -14.66
CA THR A 2 2.90 -3.53 -14.91
C THR A 2 2.42 -4.67 -13.99
N ARG A 3 3.31 -5.58 -13.55
CA ARG A 3 2.93 -6.71 -12.67
C ARG A 3 2.49 -6.27 -11.27
N TYR A 4 3.06 -5.19 -10.73
CA TYR A 4 2.71 -4.66 -9.41
C TYR A 4 1.31 -4.03 -9.38
N LEU A 5 0.91 -3.37 -10.48
CA LEU A 5 -0.42 -2.78 -10.62
C LEU A 5 -1.52 -3.84 -10.70
N ALA A 6 -1.20 -5.03 -11.24
CA ALA A 6 -2.16 -6.13 -11.31
C ALA A 6 -2.57 -6.60 -9.91
N ASN A 7 -1.61 -6.76 -9.00
CA ASN A 7 -1.89 -7.16 -7.62
C ASN A 7 -2.57 -6.08 -6.77
N TRP A 8 -2.34 -4.80 -7.09
CA TRP A 8 -3.06 -3.71 -6.44
C TRP A 8 -4.57 -3.76 -6.76
N ARG A 9 -4.94 -4.24 -7.95
CA ARG A 9 -6.34 -4.43 -8.37
C ARG A 9 -6.90 -5.81 -8.03
N ASN A 10 -6.13 -6.66 -7.33
CA ASN A 10 -6.65 -7.93 -6.84
C ASN A 10 -7.77 -7.70 -5.81
N ALA A 11 -8.80 -8.54 -5.83
CA ALA A 11 -9.96 -8.41 -4.95
C ALA A 11 -9.58 -8.49 -3.45
N LEU A 12 -8.60 -9.31 -3.08
CA LEU A 12 -8.12 -9.41 -1.69
C LEU A 12 -7.36 -8.15 -1.25
N THR A 13 -6.52 -7.59 -2.13
CA THR A 13 -5.85 -6.31 -1.86
C THR A 13 -6.87 -5.18 -1.75
N THR A 14 -7.89 -5.19 -2.61
CA THR A 14 -8.97 -4.19 -2.60
C THR A 14 -9.80 -4.29 -1.32
N LEU A 15 -10.16 -5.50 -0.90
CA LEU A 15 -10.82 -5.74 0.39
C LEU A 15 -9.96 -5.26 1.56
N SER A 16 -8.65 -5.54 1.53
CA SER A 16 -7.74 -5.06 2.58
C SER A 16 -7.69 -3.53 2.63
N CYS A 17 -7.72 -2.85 1.48
CA CYS A 17 -7.85 -1.40 1.40
C CYS A 17 -9.15 -0.89 2.03
N GLU A 18 -10.28 -1.55 1.76
CA GLU A 18 -11.59 -1.17 2.32
C GLU A 18 -11.67 -1.37 3.84
N LEU A 19 -10.98 -2.37 4.39
CA LEU A 19 -10.92 -2.62 5.84
C LEU A 19 -10.06 -1.60 6.59
N GLU A 20 -8.99 -1.09 5.96
CA GLU A 20 -8.05 -0.16 6.60
C GLU A 20 -8.38 1.32 6.33
N GLY A 21 -9.01 1.62 5.20
CA GLY A 21 -9.26 2.99 4.75
C GLY A 21 -10.56 3.61 5.22
N HIS A 22 -10.74 4.88 4.87
CA HIS A 22 -11.94 5.66 5.16
C HIS A 22 -12.74 5.94 3.89
N ALA A 23 -14.00 5.50 3.86
CA ALA A 23 -14.93 5.85 2.80
C ALA A 23 -15.32 7.33 2.90
N LEU A 24 -15.20 8.07 1.80
CA LEU A 24 -15.57 9.49 1.70
C LEU A 24 -16.91 9.71 0.96
N GLY A 25 -17.58 8.63 0.56
CA GLY A 25 -18.76 8.67 -0.31
C GLY A 25 -18.39 8.75 -1.80
N GLY A 26 -19.38 8.55 -2.68
CA GLY A 26 -19.19 8.65 -4.13
C GLY A 26 -18.22 7.63 -4.74
N GLY A 27 -17.98 6.50 -4.07
CA GLY A 27 -17.00 5.49 -4.51
C GLY A 27 -15.54 5.85 -4.21
N VAL A 28 -15.29 6.87 -3.37
CA VAL A 28 -13.94 7.29 -3.00
C VAL A 28 -13.51 6.66 -1.68
N LEU A 29 -12.33 6.05 -1.70
CA LEU A 29 -11.65 5.49 -0.54
C LEU A 29 -10.35 6.27 -0.28
N LYS A 30 -10.18 6.80 0.92
CA LYS A 30 -8.94 7.44 1.37
C LYS A 30 -8.18 6.46 2.25
N ILE A 31 -6.91 6.26 1.97
CA ILE A 31 -6.00 5.54 2.85
C ILE A 31 -4.90 6.51 3.25
N GLU A 32 -4.86 6.85 4.54
CA GLU A 32 -3.74 7.60 5.08
C GLU A 32 -2.51 6.70 5.11
N PRO A 33 -1.30 7.25 4.97
CA PRO A 33 -0.19 6.35 4.76
C PRO A 33 0.06 5.39 5.97
N ALA A 34 -0.54 5.62 7.14
CA ALA A 34 -0.33 4.85 8.38
C ALA A 34 -1.23 3.61 8.35
N GLU A 35 -2.44 3.77 7.82
CA GLU A 35 -3.35 2.71 7.40
C GLU A 35 -2.75 1.90 6.25
N ALA A 36 -2.15 2.58 5.25
CA ALA A 36 -1.48 1.91 4.12
C ALA A 36 -0.37 0.93 4.57
N ARG A 37 0.18 1.10 5.77
CA ARG A 37 1.17 0.16 6.33
C ARG A 37 0.60 -1.22 6.67
N ARG A 38 -0.72 -1.31 6.82
CA ARG A 38 -1.48 -2.50 7.23
C ARG A 38 -2.17 -3.18 6.05
N VAL A 39 -2.32 -2.47 4.93
CA VAL A 39 -2.84 -3.04 3.68
C VAL A 39 -2.01 -4.25 3.26
N LEU A 40 -2.69 -5.35 3.03
CA LEU A 40 -2.12 -6.60 2.56
C LEU A 40 -2.15 -6.63 1.03
N LEU A 41 -1.03 -7.04 0.44
CA LEU A 41 -0.95 -7.31 -1.00
C LEU A 41 -1.20 -8.80 -1.23
N ALA A 42 -2.11 -9.12 -2.14
CA ALA A 42 -2.34 -10.50 -2.55
C ALA A 42 -1.04 -11.13 -3.08
N PRO A 43 -0.77 -12.42 -2.77
CA PRO A 43 0.53 -13.07 -2.97
C PRO A 43 0.87 -13.41 -4.43
N GLU A 44 0.13 -12.94 -5.45
CA GLU A 44 0.38 -13.29 -6.86
C GLU A 44 1.68 -12.67 -7.45
N LEU A 45 2.56 -12.11 -6.63
CA LEU A 45 3.86 -11.61 -7.09
C LEU A 45 4.94 -12.66 -6.82
N ASP A 46 5.39 -13.32 -7.89
CA ASP A 46 6.62 -14.10 -7.88
C ASP A 46 7.83 -13.14 -7.88
N LEU A 47 8.05 -12.44 -6.75
CA LEU A 47 9.06 -11.39 -6.59
C LEU A 47 10.45 -11.99 -6.50
N SER A 48 11.41 -11.38 -7.19
CA SER A 48 12.82 -11.61 -6.83
C SER A 48 13.14 -10.94 -5.50
N GLU A 49 14.16 -11.42 -4.78
CA GLU A 49 14.62 -10.81 -3.53
C GLU A 49 14.92 -9.31 -3.68
N GLU A 50 15.50 -8.90 -4.81
CA GLU A 50 15.78 -7.49 -5.13
C GLU A 50 14.50 -6.64 -5.19
N GLN A 51 13.45 -7.17 -5.80
CA GLN A 51 12.16 -6.49 -5.92
C GLN A 51 11.48 -6.36 -4.55
N GLU A 52 11.61 -7.39 -3.72
CA GLU A 52 11.10 -7.38 -2.36
C GLU A 52 11.83 -6.33 -1.51
N GLU A 53 13.16 -6.24 -1.58
CA GLU A 53 13.91 -5.21 -0.85
C GLU A 53 13.63 -3.80 -1.37
N LEU A 54 13.42 -3.62 -2.68
CA LEU A 54 13.00 -2.33 -3.23
C LEU A 54 11.65 -1.87 -2.64
N LEU A 55 10.67 -2.78 -2.52
CA LEU A 55 9.39 -2.47 -1.90
C LEU A 55 9.52 -2.21 -0.40
N ARG A 56 10.32 -3.02 0.31
CA ARG A 56 10.57 -2.87 1.75
C ARG A 56 11.27 -1.54 2.05
N SER A 57 12.28 -1.17 1.28
CA SER A 57 13.03 0.09 1.43
C SER A 57 12.16 1.30 1.11
N GLY A 58 11.42 1.30 -0.01
CA GLY A 58 10.48 2.37 -0.35
C GLY A 58 9.40 2.57 0.71
N THR A 59 8.85 1.48 1.25
CA THR A 59 7.89 1.54 2.37
C THR A 59 8.52 2.15 3.62
N ARG A 60 9.79 1.85 3.91
CA ARG A 60 10.54 2.40 5.05
C ARG A 60 10.75 3.91 4.90
N GLU A 61 11.08 4.39 3.70
CA GLU A 61 11.23 5.82 3.41
C GLU A 61 9.91 6.59 3.50
N LEU A 62 8.84 6.08 2.90
CA LEU A 62 7.51 6.70 3.02
C LEU A 62 7.03 6.80 4.48
N ARG A 63 7.40 5.82 5.31
CA ARG A 63 7.11 5.85 6.76
C ARG A 63 7.91 6.92 7.49
N ARG A 64 9.12 7.24 7.05
CA ARG A 64 9.97 8.31 7.62
C ARG A 64 9.44 9.71 7.29
N TRP A 65 8.94 9.94 6.07
CA TRP A 65 8.42 11.25 5.64
C TRP A 65 7.24 11.75 6.48
N ARG A 66 6.61 10.87 7.24
CA ARG A 66 5.54 11.21 8.19
C ARG A 66 6.00 11.95 9.46
N HIS A 67 7.30 12.22 9.59
CA HIS A 67 7.90 12.93 10.73
C HIS A 67 8.25 14.40 10.49
N TYR A 68 7.75 15.04 9.44
CA TYR A 68 7.65 16.51 9.45
C TYR A 68 6.42 16.91 10.26
N ARG A 69 6.54 16.82 11.59
CA ARG A 69 5.88 17.81 12.44
C ARG A 69 6.33 19.16 11.89
N ALA A 70 5.36 19.98 11.49
CA ALA A 70 5.54 21.41 11.48
C ALA A 70 6.23 21.79 12.80
N ALA A 71 7.49 22.20 12.70
CA ALA A 71 8.13 23.03 13.70
C ALA A 71 7.80 24.48 13.33
#